data_AF-A0A529I071-F1
#
_entry.id   AF-A0A529I071-F1
#
_cell.length_a   1.000
_cell.length_b   1.000
_cell.length_c   1.000
_cell.angle_alpha   90.00
_cell.angle_beta   90.00
_cell.angle_gamma   90.00
#
_symmetry.space_group_name_H-M   'P 1'
#
loop_
_entity.id
_entity.type
_entity.pdbx_description
1 polymer ?
#
loop_
_entity_poly.entity_id
_entity_poly.type
_entity_poly.pdbx_seq_one_letter_code
_entity_poly.pdbx_strand_id
1 'polypeptide(L)'
;MNRSEGRSLDAAGVQNALNRVLRPLVRLAIKCGVTFPTFVDLLRQLYVSVAEHEFALSDKEQTDSRVSLLTGVHRKEVSRLRGAGAPVRVVPESVSRTSAIVARWLADPLFVDRQGLPLPLP
;
A
#
# COMPACT_ATOMS: atom_id res chain seq x y z
N MET A 1 34.41 -4.06 -28.67
CA MET A 1 32.99 -4.50 -28.73
C MET A 1 32.49 -4.59 -27.30
N ASN A 2 31.84 -3.52 -26.80
CA ASN A 2 31.41 -3.37 -25.42
C ASN A 2 30.36 -4.41 -25.03
N ARG A 3 30.70 -5.32 -24.12
CA ARG A 3 29.69 -6.02 -23.30
C ARG A 3 29.43 -5.12 -22.10
N SER A 4 28.35 -4.35 -22.16
CA SER A 4 27.72 -3.79 -20.98
C SER A 4 27.18 -4.97 -20.17
N GLU A 5 27.99 -5.49 -19.25
CA GLU A 5 27.53 -6.43 -18.23
C GLU A 5 26.45 -5.71 -17.43
N GLY A 6 25.20 -6.10 -17.70
CA GLY A 6 24.04 -5.63 -16.95
C GLY A 6 24.31 -5.88 -15.47
N ARG A 7 24.36 -4.81 -14.70
CA ARG A 7 24.42 -4.84 -13.25
C ARG A 7 23.19 -5.59 -12.75
N SER A 8 23.33 -6.90 -12.56
CA SER A 8 22.36 -7.75 -11.88
C SER A 8 22.03 -7.05 -10.56
N LEU A 9 20.77 -6.64 -10.38
CA LEU A 9 20.31 -6.13 -9.10
C LEU A 9 20.25 -7.34 -8.16
N ASP A 10 21.21 -7.43 -7.25
CA ASP A 10 21.14 -8.40 -6.17
C ASP A 10 19.91 -8.11 -5.28
N ALA A 11 19.47 -9.11 -4.50
CA ALA A 11 18.28 -8.97 -3.66
C ALA A 11 18.36 -7.75 -2.73
N ALA A 12 19.56 -7.47 -2.21
CA ALA A 12 19.84 -6.31 -1.37
C ALA A 12 19.70 -4.98 -2.14
N GLY A 13 20.19 -4.91 -3.38
CA GLY A 13 20.04 -3.75 -4.26
C GLY A 13 18.57 -3.46 -4.58
N VAL A 14 17.79 -4.50 -4.91
CA VAL A 14 16.34 -4.36 -5.15
C VAL A 14 15.63 -3.89 -3.87
N GLN A 15 15.94 -4.49 -2.72
CA GLN A 15 15.34 -4.09 -1.44
C GLN A 15 15.65 -2.63 -1.11
N ASN A 16 16.88 -2.17 -1.34
CA ASN A 16 17.27 -0.78 -1.12
C ASN A 16 16.54 0.18 -2.08
N ALA A 17 16.39 -0.18 -3.35
CA ALA A 17 15.63 0.60 -4.32
C ALA A 17 14.15 0.70 -3.92
N LEU A 18 13.52 -0.42 -3.55
CA LEU A 18 12.14 -0.44 -3.05
C LEU A 18 11.98 0.42 -1.80
N ASN A 19 12.91 0.33 -0.84
CA ASN A 19 12.88 1.16 0.37
C ASN A 19 12.93 2.67 0.05
N ARG A 20 13.74 3.08 -0.94
CA ARG A 20 13.83 4.49 -1.35
C ARG A 20 12.52 5.01 -1.95
N VAL A 21 11.81 4.18 -2.70
CA VAL A 21 10.53 4.54 -3.35
C VAL A 21 9.36 4.43 -2.38
N LEU A 22 9.29 3.36 -1.58
CA LEU A 22 8.17 3.10 -0.68
C LEU A 22 8.19 4.02 0.56
N ARG A 23 9.37 4.38 1.09
CA ARG A 23 9.46 5.24 2.28
C ARG A 23 8.70 6.57 2.15
N PRO A 24 8.85 7.37 1.08
CA PRO A 24 8.05 8.60 0.95
C PRO A 24 6.55 8.33 0.77
N LEU A 25 6.16 7.22 0.13
CA LEU A 25 4.75 6.84 -0.02
C LEU A 25 4.12 6.42 1.30
N VAL A 26 4.82 5.62 2.11
CA VAL A 26 4.39 5.23 3.46
C VAL A 26 4.28 6.46 4.35
N ARG A 27 5.24 7.39 4.27
CA ARG A 27 5.18 8.67 5.01
C ARG A 27 3.94 9.48 4.62
N LEU A 28 3.61 9.54 3.32
CA LEU A 28 2.40 10.22 2.85
C LEU A 28 1.14 9.52 3.36
N ALA A 29 1.08 8.18 3.26
CA ALA A 29 -0.02 7.38 3.77
C ALA A 29 -0.31 7.67 5.24
N ILE A 30 0.74 7.69 6.08
CA ILE A 30 0.63 8.03 7.52
C ILE A 30 0.11 9.47 7.70
N LYS A 31 0.67 10.45 6.98
CA LYS A 31 0.21 11.85 7.05
C LYS A 31 -1.27 12.02 6.67
N CYS A 32 -1.76 11.18 5.76
CA CYS A 32 -3.15 11.18 5.31
C CYS A 32 -4.07 10.28 6.15
N GLY A 33 -3.58 9.67 7.24
CA GLY A 33 -4.37 8.79 8.11
C GLY A 33 -4.66 7.40 7.53
N VAL A 34 -3.94 6.99 6.48
CA VAL A 34 -4.04 5.64 5.92
C VAL A 34 -3.32 4.67 6.87
N THR A 35 -4.09 3.73 7.42
CA THR A 35 -3.55 2.71 8.32
C THR A 35 -2.76 1.64 7.58
N PHE A 36 -1.86 0.95 8.28
CA PHE A 36 -1.08 -0.14 7.70
C PHE A 36 -1.95 -1.23 7.03
N PRO A 37 -3.04 -1.75 7.65
CA PRO A 37 -3.91 -2.72 6.99
C PRO A 37 -4.53 -2.20 5.69
N THR A 38 -4.98 -0.94 5.66
CA THR A 38 -5.54 -0.32 4.44
C THR A 38 -4.50 -0.20 3.33
N PHE A 39 -3.27 0.17 3.68
CA PHE A 39 -2.18 0.26 2.73
C PHE A 39 -1.77 -1.12 2.19
N VAL A 40 -1.72 -2.14 3.05
CA VAL A 40 -1.45 -3.53 2.64
C VAL A 40 -2.53 -4.05 1.70
N ASP A 41 -3.81 -3.76 1.96
CA ASP A 41 -4.90 -4.17 1.06
C ASP A 41 -4.79 -3.50 -0.31
N LEU A 42 -4.40 -2.22 -0.37
CA LEU A 42 -4.12 -1.50 -1.61
C LEU A 42 -2.96 -2.15 -2.38
N LEU A 43 -1.85 -2.41 -1.69
CA LEU A 43 -0.70 -3.09 -2.29
C LEU A 43 -1.08 -4.47 -2.82
N ARG A 44 -1.88 -5.23 -2.06
CA ARG A 44 -2.33 -6.57 -2.46
C ARG A 44 -3.15 -6.53 -3.76
N GLN A 45 -4.04 -5.55 -3.90
CA GLN A 45 -4.79 -5.30 -5.14
C GLN A 45 -3.86 -4.99 -6.31
N LEU A 46 -2.87 -4.10 -6.11
CA LEU A 46 -1.89 -3.74 -7.13
C LEU A 46 -1.04 -4.95 -7.55
N TYR A 47 -0.56 -5.75 -6.60
CA TYR A 47 0.21 -6.97 -6.89
C TYR A 47 -0.58 -7.94 -7.76
N VAL A 48 -1.85 -8.20 -7.42
CA VAL A 48 -2.72 -9.09 -8.19
C VAL A 48 -2.99 -8.52 -9.58
N SER A 49 -3.32 -7.23 -9.68
CA SER A 49 -3.60 -6.57 -10.96
C SER A 49 -2.39 -6.58 -11.90
N VAL A 50 -1.20 -6.22 -11.41
CA VAL A 50 0.04 -6.25 -12.21
C VAL A 50 0.37 -7.68 -12.64
N ALA A 51 0.27 -8.66 -11.74
CA ALA A 51 0.52 -10.07 -12.08
C ALA A 51 -0.47 -10.61 -13.12
N GLU A 52 -1.74 -10.16 -13.07
CA GLU A 52 -2.78 -10.57 -14.01
C GLU A 52 -2.57 -9.97 -15.41
N HIS A 53 -2.22 -8.67 -15.49
CA HIS A 53 -2.23 -7.93 -16.76
C HIS A 53 -0.84 -7.78 -17.40
N GLU A 54 0.21 -7.59 -16.61
CA GLU A 54 1.57 -7.32 -17.12
C GLU A 54 2.45 -8.58 -17.17
N PHE A 55 2.13 -9.60 -16.36
CA PHE A 55 2.81 -10.91 -16.37
C PHE A 55 1.96 -12.01 -17.02
N ALA A 56 0.96 -11.60 -17.80
CA ALA A 56 0.19 -12.49 -18.67
C ALA A 56 1.10 -13.21 -19.68
N LEU A 57 0.84 -14.49 -19.97
CA LEU A 57 1.43 -15.11 -21.15
C LEU A 57 0.51 -14.81 -22.33
N SER A 58 1.10 -14.52 -23.48
CA SER A 58 0.41 -14.06 -24.69
C SER A 58 -0.74 -14.96 -25.17
N ASP A 59 -0.83 -16.20 -24.69
CA ASP A 59 -1.78 -17.21 -25.15
C ASP A 59 -2.55 -17.94 -24.03
N LYS A 60 -2.45 -17.49 -22.77
CA LYS A 60 -3.13 -18.16 -21.64
C LYS A 60 -3.68 -17.16 -20.62
N GLU A 61 -4.96 -17.31 -20.30
CA GLU A 61 -5.55 -16.67 -19.13
C GLU A 61 -4.78 -17.07 -17.86
N GLN A 62 -4.53 -16.08 -17.00
CA GLN A 62 -3.89 -16.31 -15.72
C GLN A 62 -4.89 -16.96 -14.76
N THR A 63 -4.56 -18.15 -14.27
CA THR A 63 -5.35 -18.82 -13.24
C THR A 63 -5.03 -18.25 -11.85
N ASP A 64 -5.99 -18.28 -10.92
CA ASP A 64 -5.79 -17.80 -9.55
C ASP A 64 -4.59 -18.45 -8.86
N SER A 65 -4.33 -19.73 -9.14
CA SER A 65 -3.19 -20.47 -8.60
C SER A 65 -1.86 -19.89 -9.06
N ARG A 66 -1.77 -19.45 -10.32
CA ARG A 66 -0.56 -18.86 -10.87
C ARG A 66 -0.33 -17.46 -10.34
N VAL A 67 -1.38 -16.64 -10.29
CA VAL A 67 -1.29 -15.29 -9.71
C VAL A 67 -0.88 -15.37 -8.23
N SER A 68 -1.42 -16.34 -7.48
CA SER A 68 -1.00 -16.61 -6.10
C SER A 68 0.49 -16.98 -6.01
N LEU A 69 0.99 -17.82 -6.92
CA LEU A 69 2.41 -18.19 -6.97
C LEU A 69 3.34 -17.00 -7.28
N LEU A 70 2.95 -16.12 -8.22
CA LEU A 70 3.76 -14.96 -8.62
C LEU A 70 3.78 -13.88 -7.54
N THR A 71 2.65 -13.64 -6.89
CA THR A 71 2.49 -12.52 -5.94
C THR A 71 2.74 -12.91 -4.49
N GLY A 72 2.69 -14.21 -4.17
CA GLY A 72 2.65 -14.71 -2.79
C GLY A 72 1.32 -14.45 -2.08
N VAL A 73 0.32 -13.87 -2.76
CA VAL A 73 -1.02 -13.62 -2.20
C VAL A 73 -1.82 -14.92 -2.19
N HIS A 74 -2.51 -15.23 -1.10
CA HIS A 74 -3.26 -16.47 -0.99
C HIS A 74 -4.37 -16.58 -2.06
N ARG A 75 -4.55 -17.76 -2.66
CA ARG A 75 -5.51 -18.00 -3.76
C ARG A 75 -6.94 -17.52 -3.47
N LYS A 76 -7.47 -17.74 -2.26
CA LYS A 76 -8.81 -17.25 -1.86
C LYS A 76 -8.91 -15.72 -1.96
N GLU A 77 -7.83 -15.04 -1.59
CA GLU A 77 -7.76 -13.59 -1.60
C GLU A 77 -7.60 -13.07 -3.04
N VAL A 78 -6.83 -13.75 -3.88
CA VAL A 78 -6.78 -13.48 -5.33
C VAL A 78 -8.17 -13.58 -5.95
N SER A 79 -8.88 -14.68 -5.73
CA SER A 79 -10.23 -14.89 -6.27
C SER A 79 -11.20 -13.80 -5.82
N ARG A 80 -11.15 -13.41 -4.53
CA ARG A 80 -11.93 -12.30 -3.97
C ARG A 80 -11.60 -10.97 -4.66
N LEU A 81 -10.31 -10.66 -4.86
CA LEU A 81 -9.87 -9.41 -5.46
C LEU A 81 -10.21 -9.31 -6.95
N ARG A 82 -10.14 -10.42 -7.69
CA ARG A 82 -10.54 -10.49 -9.11
C ARG A 82 -12.06 -10.39 -9.28
N GLY A 83 -12.83 -11.01 -8.39
CA GLY A 83 -14.30 -10.96 -8.41
C GLY A 83 -14.90 -9.63 -7.97
N ALA A 84 -14.12 -8.76 -7.30
CA ALA A 84 -14.60 -7.47 -6.79
C ALA A 84 -14.73 -6.36 -7.86
N GLY A 85 -14.25 -6.59 -9.08
CA GLY A 85 -14.14 -5.54 -10.11
C GLY A 85 -13.04 -4.51 -9.79
N ALA A 86 -12.68 -3.66 -10.76
CA ALA A 86 -11.66 -2.62 -10.58
C ALA A 86 -12.00 -1.77 -9.34
N PRO A 87 -11.06 -1.54 -8.41
CA PRO A 87 -11.39 -0.90 -7.15
C PRO A 87 -11.73 0.57 -7.40
N VAL A 88 -13.03 0.88 -7.43
CA VAL A 88 -13.52 2.24 -7.11
C VAL A 88 -13.40 2.39 -5.59
N ARG A 89 -12.18 2.35 -5.07
CA ARG A 89 -11.90 2.82 -3.72
C ARG A 89 -11.40 4.24 -3.84
N VAL A 90 -12.34 5.14 -4.13
CA VAL A 90 -12.28 6.50 -3.56
C VAL A 90 -11.93 6.28 -2.10
N VAL A 91 -10.84 6.89 -1.63
CA VAL A 91 -10.43 6.89 -0.22
C VAL A 91 -11.70 6.85 0.62
N PRO A 92 -11.95 5.80 1.44
CA PRO A 92 -13.17 5.78 2.20
C PRO A 92 -13.15 7.07 3.02
N GLU A 93 -14.23 7.87 2.95
CA GLU A 93 -14.43 9.06 3.79
C GLU A 93 -14.25 8.76 5.30
N SER A 94 -14.10 7.48 5.63
CA SER A 94 -13.68 6.90 6.90
C SER A 94 -12.17 6.66 7.05
N VAL A 95 -11.30 7.61 6.68
CA VAL A 95 -10.44 8.09 7.79
C VAL A 95 -11.45 8.63 8.77
N SER A 96 -11.88 7.76 9.70
CA SER A 96 -13.06 7.97 10.52
C SER A 96 -13.05 9.41 10.97
N ARG A 97 -14.12 10.18 10.72
CA ARG A 97 -14.19 11.58 11.17
C ARG A 97 -13.71 11.70 12.61
N THR A 98 -14.03 10.70 13.44
CA THR A 98 -13.51 10.53 14.80
C THR A 98 -11.98 10.47 14.86
N SER A 99 -11.30 9.64 14.06
CA SER A 99 -9.83 9.59 14.02
C SER A 99 -9.22 10.90 13.51
N ALA A 100 -9.82 11.58 12.55
CA ALA A 100 -9.37 12.89 12.08
C ALA A 100 -9.57 13.98 13.14
N ILE A 101 -10.70 13.95 13.86
CA ILE A 101 -11.00 14.83 15.00
C ILE A 101 -10.01 14.59 16.14
N VAL A 102 -9.78 13.33 16.53
CA VAL A 102 -8.83 12.99 17.59
C VAL A 102 -7.41 13.40 17.19
N ALA A 103 -6.98 13.14 15.95
CA ALA A 103 -5.67 13.55 15.48
C ALA A 103 -5.51 15.08 15.45
N ARG A 104 -6.56 15.82 15.07
CA ARG A 104 -6.57 17.29 15.13
C ARG A 104 -6.49 17.77 16.58
N TRP A 105 -7.31 17.21 17.48
CA TRP A 105 -7.34 17.57 18.88
C TRP A 105 -5.97 17.35 19.58
N LEU A 106 -5.28 16.26 19.25
CA LEU A 106 -3.95 15.96 19.78
C LEU A 106 -2.82 16.86 19.23
N ALA A 107 -3.01 17.49 18.06
CA ALA A 107 -1.93 18.17 17.34
C ALA A 107 -2.13 19.69 17.20
N ASP A 108 -3.32 20.21 17.50
CA ASP A 108 -3.63 21.63 17.39
C ASP A 108 -3.10 22.40 18.62
N PRO A 109 -2.28 23.45 18.44
CA PRO A 109 -1.78 24.30 19.54
C PRO A 109 -2.87 24.90 20.42
N LEU A 110 -4.11 25.01 19.93
CA LEU A 110 -5.25 25.49 20.70
C LEU A 110 -5.76 24.47 21.74
N PHE A 111 -5.42 23.19 21.59
CA PHE A 111 -5.93 22.09 22.41
C PHE A 111 -4.85 21.32 23.18
N VAL A 112 -3.61 21.80 23.15
CA VAL A 112 -2.49 21.23 23.92
C VAL A 112 -1.95 22.26 24.90
N ASP A 113 -1.45 21.80 26.05
CA ASP A 113 -0.79 22.63 27.05
C ASP A 113 0.62 23.05 26.60
N ARG A 114 1.32 23.82 27.46
CA ARG A 114 2.69 24.28 27.17
C ARG A 114 3.72 23.15 27.11
N GLN A 115 3.34 21.95 27.55
CA GLN A 115 4.15 20.75 27.57
C GLN A 115 3.82 19.81 26.39
N GLY A 116 2.84 20.18 25.56
CA GLY A 116 2.39 19.42 24.39
C GLY A 116 1.41 18.28 24.72
N LEU A 117 0.81 18.28 25.90
CA LEU A 117 -0.21 17.31 26.30
C LEU A 117 -1.62 17.85 26.00
N PRO A 118 -2.55 16.99 25.54
CA PRO A 118 -3.91 17.41 25.24
C PRO A 118 -4.66 17.87 26.50
N LEU A 119 -5.38 18.99 26.38
CA LEU A 119 -6.23 19.52 27.45
C LEU A 119 -7.44 18.61 27.70
N PRO A 120 -7.92 18.45 28.94
CA PRO A 120 -9.14 17.67 29.23
C PRO A 120 -10.35 18.27 28.50
N LEU A 121 -11.25 17.40 28.03
CA LEU A 121 -12.50 17.84 27.43
C LEU A 121 -13.38 18.52 28.50
N PRO A 122 -14.06 19.64 28.16
CA PRO A 122 -15.04 20.25 29.05
C PRO A 122 -16.29 19.37 29.25
#